data_AF-A0A803TIW3-F1
#
_entry.id   AF-A0A803TIW3-F1
#
_cell.length_a   1.000
_cell.length_b   1.000
_cell.length_c   1.000
_cell.angle_alpha   90.00
_cell.angle_beta   90.00
_cell.angle_gamma   90.00
#
_symmetry.space_group_name_H-M   'P 1'
#
loop_
_entity.id
_entity.type
_entity.pdbx_description
1 polymer ?
#
loop_
_entity_poly.entity_id
_entity_poly.type
_entity_poly.pdbx_seq_one_letter_code
_entity_poly.pdbx_strand_id
1 'polypeptide(L)' 'VAPPPPDPSRPWSGLVTFEDVVVKFSKEEWELLDLSHRSLYWEVMLANHNTVSSLRKNRFDCKFRGEDGERA' A
#
# COMPACT_ATOMS: atom_id res chain seq x y z
N VAL A 1 21.57 -17.33 -14.94
CA VAL A 1 22.13 -16.32 -14.02
C VAL A 1 21.02 -15.90 -13.08
N ALA A 2 21.15 -16.16 -11.79
CA ALA A 2 20.21 -15.70 -10.78
C ALA A 2 20.41 -14.19 -10.53
N PRO A 3 19.35 -13.42 -10.25
CA PRO A 3 19.52 -12.03 -9.88
C PRO A 3 20.39 -11.91 -8.61
N PRO A 4 21.25 -10.88 -8.50
CA PRO A 4 22.09 -10.68 -7.32
C PRO A 4 21.22 -10.45 -6.08
N PRO A 5 21.69 -10.90 -4.88
CA PRO A 5 20.96 -10.70 -3.64
C PRO A 5 20.78 -9.20 -3.35
N PRO A 6 19.64 -8.79 -2.75
CA PRO A 6 19.38 -7.40 -2.42
C PRO A 6 20.43 -6.87 -1.43
N ASP A 7 21.00 -5.71 -1.74
CA ASP A 7 22.01 -5.04 -0.92
C ASP A 7 21.41 -4.52 0.40
N PRO A 8 21.92 -4.94 1.57
CA PRO A 8 21.45 -4.48 2.89
C PRO A 8 21.72 -2.99 3.16
N SER A 9 22.57 -2.34 2.36
CA SER A 9 22.91 -0.91 2.46
C SER A 9 21.83 0.00 1.87
N ARG A 10 20.91 -0.57 1.08
CA ARG A 10 19.79 0.18 0.51
C ARG A 10 18.80 0.43 1.65
N PRO A 11 18.55 1.68 2.08
CA PRO A 11 17.47 1.93 3.00
C PRO A 11 16.24 1.39 2.29
N TRP A 12 15.59 0.39 2.87
CA TRP A 12 14.25 0.01 2.45
C TRP A 12 13.47 1.30 2.62
N SER A 13 13.17 1.95 1.50
CA SER A 13 12.32 3.13 1.46
C SER A 13 11.03 2.68 2.13
N GLY A 14 10.87 3.01 3.42
CA GLY A 14 9.87 2.45 4.32
C GLY A 14 8.44 2.89 4.01
N LEU A 15 8.21 3.29 2.76
CA LEU A 15 6.92 3.58 2.18
C LEU A 15 6.58 2.44 1.24
N VAL A 16 5.73 1.55 1.73
CA VAL A 16 4.97 0.64 0.87
C VAL A 16 4.06 1.51 0.01
N THR A 17 4.30 1.51 -1.30
CA THR A 17 3.47 2.19 -2.27
C THR A 17 2.37 1.24 -2.77
N PHE A 18 1.32 1.81 -3.37
CA PHE A 18 0.29 0.98 -3.99
C PHE A 18 0.87 0.07 -5.09
N GLU A 19 1.97 0.50 -5.71
CA GLU A 19 2.66 -0.23 -6.76
C GLU A 19 3.38 -1.48 -6.26
N ASP A 20 3.72 -1.53 -4.96
CA ASP A 20 4.34 -2.69 -4.33
C ASP A 20 3.34 -3.79 -3.97
N VAL A 21 2.04 -3.49 -3.97
CA VAL A 21 0.96 -4.42 -3.57
C VAL A 21 -0.06 -4.69 -4.67
N VAL A 22 0.01 -3.97 -5.80
CA VAL A 22 -0.86 -4.16 -6.95
C VAL A 22 -0.41 -5.38 -7.76
N VAL A 23 -1.34 -6.28 -8.07
CA VAL A 23 -1.10 -7.35 -9.05
C VAL A 23 -1.47 -6.77 -10.41
N LYS A 24 -0.56 -6.80 -11.39
CA LYS A 24 -0.84 -6.29 -12.75
C LYS A 24 -1.01 -7.48 -13.70
N PHE A 25 -2.15 -7.52 -14.40
CA PHE A 25 -2.37 -8.46 -15.49
C PHE A 25 -2.20 -7.72 -16.83
N SER A 26 -1.61 -8.39 -17.82
CA SER A 26 -1.69 -7.97 -19.22
C SER A 26 -3.12 -8.11 -19.75
N LYS A 27 -3.40 -7.55 -20.93
CA LYS A 27 -4.74 -7.62 -21.54
C LYS A 27 -5.12 -9.06 -21.86
N GLU A 28 -4.16 -9.83 -22.37
CA GLU A 28 -4.30 -11.23 -22.75
C GLU A 28 -4.54 -12.10 -21.50
N GLU A 29 -3.79 -11.86 -20.41
CA GLU A 29 -4.02 -12.54 -19.13
C GLU A 29 -5.38 -12.17 -18.52
N TRP A 30 -5.81 -10.91 -18.66
CA TRP A 30 -7.09 -10.44 -18.17
C TRP A 30 -8.28 -11.10 -18.88
N GLU A 31 -8.17 -11.31 -20.19
CA GLU A 31 -9.16 -12.02 -21.00
C GLU A 31 -9.29 -13.49 -20.64
N LEU A 32 -8.20 -14.12 -20.18
CA LEU A 32 -8.15 -15.51 -19.72
C LEU A 32 -8.63 -15.71 -18.27
N LEU A 33 -8.76 -14.65 -17.47
CA LEU A 33 -9.28 -14.74 -16.11
C LEU A 33 -10.77 -15.10 -16.10
N ASP A 34 -11.12 -16.09 -15.29
CA ASP A 34 -12.51 -16.41 -14.98
C ASP A 34 -13.18 -15.30 -14.12
N LEU A 35 -14.50 -15.34 -14.05
CA LEU A 35 -15.28 -14.35 -13.30
C LEU A 35 -14.91 -14.33 -11.80
N SER A 36 -14.58 -15.48 -11.23
CA SER A 36 -14.15 -15.61 -9.83
C SER A 36 -12.83 -14.88 -9.56
N HIS A 37 -11.83 -15.04 -10.44
CA HIS A 37 -10.54 -14.38 -10.32
C HIS A 37 -10.64 -12.88 -10.58
N ARG A 38 -11.53 -12.43 -11.48
CA ARG A 38 -11.81 -11.00 -11.67
C ARG A 38 -12.48 -10.39 -10.43
N SER A 39 -13.42 -11.10 -9.81
CA SER A 39 -14.03 -10.65 -8.55
C SER A 39 -12.97 -10.52 -7.45
N LEU A 40 -12.13 -11.54 -7.30
CA LEU A 40 -11.04 -11.54 -6.33
C LEU A 40 -10.03 -10.43 -6.57
N TYR A 41 -9.70 -10.13 -7.84
CA TYR A 41 -8.87 -8.98 -8.19
C TYR A 41 -9.49 -7.67 -7.69
N TRP A 42 -10.78 -7.44 -7.93
CA TRP A 42 -11.46 -6.23 -7.46
C TRP A 42 -11.46 -6.11 -5.93
N GLU A 43 -11.72 -7.22 -5.23
CA GLU A 43 -11.70 -7.26 -3.76
C GLU A 43 -10.31 -6.96 -3.20
N VAL A 44 -9.27 -7.57 -3.74
CA VAL A 44 -7.88 -7.34 -3.34
C VAL A 44 -7.46 -5.91 -3.66
N MET A 45 -7.84 -5.37 -4.82
CA MET A 45 -7.53 -3.98 -5.19
C MET A 45 -8.25 -2.96 -4.30
N LEU A 46 -9.49 -3.22 -3.93
CA LEU A 46 -10.26 -2.37 -3.03
C LEU A 46 -9.67 -2.38 -1.61
N ALA A 47 -9.32 -3.57 -1.09
CA ALA A 47 -8.69 -3.73 0.21
C ALA A 47 -7.31 -3.06 0.27
N ASN A 48 -6.51 -3.21 -0.78
CA ASN A 48 -5.20 -2.56 -0.89
C ASN A 48 -5.33 -1.04 -0.98
N HIS A 49 -6.30 -0.53 -1.75
CA HIS A 49 -6.58 0.91 -1.81
C HIS A 49 -6.94 1.47 -0.43
N ASN A 50 -7.84 0.82 0.30
CA ASN A 50 -8.24 1.27 1.63
C ASN A 50 -7.09 1.22 2.64
N THR A 51 -6.26 0.17 2.58
CA THR A 51 -5.09 0.02 3.44
C THR A 51 -4.06 1.13 3.18
N VAL A 52 -3.71 1.36 1.91
CA VAL A 52 -2.76 2.42 1.53
C VAL A 52 -3.32 3.82 1.85
N SER A 53 -4.62 4.05 1.64
CA SER A 53 -5.29 5.29 2.03
C SER A 53 -5.30 5.50 3.55
N SER A 54 -5.43 4.44 4.34
CA SER A 54 -5.38 4.51 5.81
C SER A 54 -3.96 4.76 6.33
N LEU A 55 -2.95 4.12 5.73
CA LEU A 55 -1.54 4.39 6.03
C LEU A 55 -1.13 5.83 5.70
N ARG A 56 -1.71 6.42 4.64
CA ARG A 56 -1.54 7.85 4.32
C ARG A 56 -2.16 8.78 5.37
N LYS A 57 -3.30 8.41 5.96
CA LYS A 57 -3.97 9.20 7.01
C LYS A 57 -3.21 9.17 8.34
N ASN A 58 -2.54 8.06 8.65
CA ASN A 58 -1.72 7.93 9.87
C ASN A 58 -0.45 8.80 9.88
N ARG A 59 -0.08 9.44 8.75
CA ARG A 59 1.05 10.39 8.67
C ARG A 59 0.67 11.85 8.93
N PHE A 60 -0.62 12.16 9.08
CA PHE A 60 -1.10 13.52 9.35
C PHE A 60 -1.71 13.70 10.74
N ASP A 61 -1.75 12.65 11.57
CA ASP A 61 -2.14 12.81 12.98
C ASP A 61 -0.93 13.23 13.84
N CYS A 62 -0.25 14.31 13.42
CA CYS A 62 0.46 15.16 14.37
C CYS A 62 -0.61 15.95 15.09
N LYS A 63 -1.22 15.31 16.08
CA LYS A 63 -2.13 15.93 17.03
C LYS A 63 -1.32 17.01 17.77
N PHE A 64 -1.50 18.28 17.38
CA PHE A 64 -1.19 19.39 18.27
C PHE A 64 -2.23 19.30 19.40
N ARG A 65 -1.95 18.47 20.41
CA ARG A 65 -2.74 18.40 21.63
C ARG A 65 -1.88 18.90 22.78
N GLY A 66 -2.30 20.02 23.33
CA GLY A 66 -2.10 20.32 24.74
C GLY A 66 -1.38 21.62 24.99
N GLU A 67 -2.10 22.74 24.92
CA GLU A 67 -1.85 23.89 25.80
C GLU A 67 -3.20 24.51 26.22
N ASP A 68 -4.06 23.69 26.84
CA ASP A 68 -5.09 24.23 27.74
C ASP A 68 -4.40 24.46 29.09
N GLY A 69 -3.62 25.54 29.17
CA GLY A 69 -2.92 25.96 30.38
C GLY A 69 -3.84 26.76 31.30
N GLU A 70 -4.51 26.07 32.22
CA GLU A 70 -5.08 26.69 33.43
C GLU A 70 -3.97 26.87 34.49
N ARG A 71 -3.55 28.12 34.75
CA ARG A 71 -2.90 28.63 35.98
C ARG A 71 -2.65 30.14 35.79
N ALA A 72 -3.05 31.09 36.65
CA ALA A 72 -3.55 31.10 38.01
C ALA A 72 -4.47 32.32 38.19
#